data_AF-A0AAD2CCC0-F1
#
_entry.id   AF-A0AAD2CCC0-F1
#
_cell.length_a   1.000
_cell.length_b   1.000
_cell.length_c   1.000
_cell.angle_alpha   90.00
_cell.angle_beta   90.00
_cell.angle_gamma   90.00
#
_symmetry.space_group_name_H-M   'P 1'
#
loop_
_entity.id
_entity.type
_entity.pdbx_description
1 polymer ?
#
loop_
_entity_poly.entity_id
_entity_poly.type
_entity_poly.pdbx_seq_one_letter_code
_entity_poly.pdbx_strand_id
1 'polypeptide(L)'
;MKLQVLLSLTTLGVFVTLGALYVRSFQRTEKLKIIIYETDEHSTSLQMFLNATERVGIETTVVGQGSAFNGFGSKYLQLMDALSEFEGEPETLVAVIDGRDVLLNVGVQVDHQEFEDRLEHFVGVFDELTEEKPNAVLISAEQQCCVAALCHADSPDFYFDPVSGARKNRACSSGEKDCYWQNNENVKYWQSTMEAEAYARSESADASPYLNAGMMVGTAENLINLIQLMDIGEEEDDQAVLSAMYLQFPDLIVLDYEQELLGNNAWPKGLEHGCIYDFDPDTRNDSFLTNVQTKTVPLILHTPGKFYECLDTLIERLGGVNDARHKGAKFATKRLLQYGSNQYGNYQYGNYQYGNYQYGSNVFNYGELPETVSPSDSQVPSDAPSIVPSVAPSPSPSAAPTVLAVTTAKPIDGTVTIGTPGTAAPTEAPQARSSSFWSIITDFWSNH
;
A
#
# COMPACT_ATOMS: atom_id res chain seq x y z
N MET A 1 -34.76 -31.33 38.04
CA MET A 1 -35.34 -31.11 36.69
C MET A 1 -35.08 -29.72 36.13
N LYS A 2 -35.51 -28.62 36.77
CA LYS A 2 -35.35 -27.25 36.18
C LYS A 2 -33.89 -26.85 35.87
N LEU A 3 -32.93 -27.23 36.72
CA LEU A 3 -31.50 -26.89 36.51
C LEU A 3 -30.85 -27.69 35.36
N GLN A 4 -31.20 -28.97 35.19
CA GLN A 4 -30.69 -29.80 34.09
C GLN A 4 -31.20 -29.33 32.72
N VAL A 5 -32.47 -28.92 32.63
CA VAL A 5 -33.04 -28.38 31.38
C VAL A 5 -32.35 -27.06 31.01
N LEU A 6 -32.07 -26.21 32.00
CA LEU A 6 -31.37 -24.94 31.75
C LEU A 6 -29.93 -25.17 31.25
N LEU A 7 -29.18 -26.09 31.89
CA LEU A 7 -27.82 -26.45 31.47
C LEU A 7 -27.81 -27.02 30.04
N SER A 8 -28.69 -27.97 29.72
CA SER A 8 -28.77 -28.54 28.37
C SER A 8 -29.15 -27.52 27.30
N LEU A 9 -30.01 -26.55 27.60
CA LEU A 9 -30.36 -25.47 26.67
C LEU A 9 -29.18 -24.50 26.45
N THR A 10 -28.44 -24.16 27.50
CA THR A 10 -27.23 -23.32 27.35
C THR A 10 -26.15 -24.02 26.55
N THR A 11 -25.91 -25.31 26.80
CA THR A 11 -24.89 -26.06 26.06
C THR A 11 -25.27 -26.21 24.59
N LEU A 12 -26.55 -26.51 24.29
CA LEU A 12 -27.03 -26.57 22.91
C LEU A 12 -26.94 -25.22 22.20
N GLY A 13 -27.27 -24.12 22.89
CA GLY A 13 -27.12 -22.76 22.35
C GLY A 13 -25.66 -22.44 21.98
N VAL A 14 -24.71 -22.78 22.84
CA VAL A 14 -23.27 -22.59 22.57
C VAL A 14 -22.81 -23.41 21.37
N PHE A 15 -23.21 -24.69 21.26
CA PHE A 15 -22.84 -25.51 20.11
C PHE A 15 -23.45 -25.03 18.79
N VAL A 16 -24.68 -24.52 18.81
CA VAL A 16 -25.31 -23.95 17.60
C VAL A 16 -24.60 -22.67 17.16
N THR A 17 -24.26 -21.78 18.09
CA THR A 17 -23.53 -20.54 17.77
C THR A 17 -22.11 -20.83 17.26
N LEU A 18 -21.38 -21.73 17.92
CA LEU A 18 -20.04 -22.14 17.47
C LEU A 18 -20.08 -22.85 16.12
N GLY A 19 -21.09 -23.71 15.90
CA GLY A 19 -21.29 -24.37 14.61
C GLY A 19 -21.62 -23.38 13.49
N ALA A 20 -22.43 -22.35 13.76
CA ALA A 20 -22.74 -21.30 12.79
C ALA A 20 -21.51 -20.43 12.46
N LEU A 21 -20.70 -20.08 13.47
CA LEU A 21 -19.44 -19.35 13.27
C LEU A 21 -18.43 -20.18 12.46
N TYR A 22 -18.27 -21.46 12.79
CA TYR A 22 -17.37 -22.37 12.07
C TYR A 22 -17.78 -22.56 10.60
N VAL A 23 -19.08 -22.78 10.34
CA VAL A 23 -19.59 -22.89 8.96
C VAL A 23 -19.41 -21.58 8.19
N ARG A 24 -19.55 -20.42 8.85
CA ARG A 24 -19.34 -19.12 8.20
C ARG A 24 -17.86 -18.87 7.86
N SER A 25 -16.93 -19.24 8.75
CA SER A 25 -15.47 -19.17 8.50
C SER A 25 -15.09 -20.05 7.31
N PHE A 26 -15.50 -21.31 7.33
CA PHE A 26 -15.17 -22.28 6.28
C PHE A 26 -15.75 -21.91 4.91
N GLN A 27 -16.90 -21.23 4.85
CA GLN A 27 -17.47 -20.75 3.60
C GLN A 27 -16.78 -19.50 3.03
N ARG A 28 -15.84 -18.88 3.75
CA ARG A 28 -15.21 -17.61 3.32
C ARG A 28 -13.82 -17.80 2.73
N THR A 29 -13.14 -18.91 2.99
CA THR A 29 -11.84 -19.22 2.37
C THR A 29 -11.94 -19.43 0.86
N GLU A 30 -13.04 -19.98 0.34
CA GLU A 30 -13.33 -20.02 -1.10
C GLU A 30 -13.57 -18.63 -1.73
N LYS A 31 -13.45 -17.52 -0.98
CA LYS A 31 -13.90 -16.19 -1.39
C LYS A 31 -12.83 -15.09 -1.34
N LEU A 32 -11.54 -15.43 -1.28
CA LEU A 32 -10.51 -14.44 -1.60
C LEU A 32 -10.31 -14.39 -3.11
N LYS A 33 -10.53 -13.22 -3.70
CA LYS A 33 -10.18 -12.91 -5.09
C LYS A 33 -9.10 -11.85 -5.12
N ILE A 34 -8.25 -11.89 -6.14
CA ILE A 34 -7.16 -10.92 -6.30
C ILE A 34 -7.34 -10.16 -7.62
N ILE A 35 -7.34 -8.83 -7.56
CA ILE A 35 -7.25 -7.96 -8.72
C ILE A 35 -5.85 -7.33 -8.74
N ILE A 36 -5.12 -7.55 -9.82
CA ILE A 36 -3.77 -7.04 -10.02
C ILE A 36 -3.80 -5.94 -11.06
N TYR A 37 -3.29 -4.75 -10.73
CA TYR A 37 -3.08 -3.70 -11.72
C TYR A 37 -1.67 -3.78 -12.31
N GLU A 38 -1.57 -4.05 -13.61
CA GLU A 38 -0.31 -3.99 -14.36
C GLU A 38 -0.57 -3.64 -15.83
N THR A 39 0.19 -2.65 -16.31
CA THR A 39 0.12 -2.20 -17.70
C THR A 39 1.04 -2.98 -18.64
N ASP A 40 2.13 -3.55 -18.11
CA ASP A 40 3.13 -4.32 -18.86
C ASP A 40 2.80 -5.83 -18.85
N GLU A 41 2.65 -6.42 -20.04
CA GLU A 41 2.36 -7.84 -20.22
C GLU A 41 3.54 -8.77 -19.82
N HIS A 42 4.74 -8.23 -19.59
CA HIS A 42 5.96 -9.02 -19.44
C HIS A 42 6.67 -8.85 -18.08
N SER A 43 5.93 -8.53 -17.03
CA SER A 43 6.46 -8.48 -15.66
C SER A 43 6.73 -9.88 -15.10
N THR A 44 7.98 -10.19 -14.74
CA THR A 44 8.35 -11.50 -14.16
C THR A 44 7.75 -11.72 -12.77
N SER A 45 7.65 -10.67 -11.96
CA SER A 45 6.93 -10.70 -10.68
C SER A 45 5.46 -11.01 -10.88
N LEU A 46 4.81 -10.40 -11.88
CA LEU A 46 3.43 -10.73 -12.24
C LEU A 46 3.30 -12.21 -12.63
N GLN A 47 4.16 -12.71 -13.52
CA GLN A 47 4.11 -14.12 -13.93
C GLN A 47 4.33 -15.07 -12.76
N MET A 48 5.25 -14.74 -11.85
CA MET A 48 5.45 -15.52 -10.64
C MET A 48 4.22 -15.49 -9.72
N PHE A 49 3.61 -14.32 -9.54
CA PHE A 49 2.39 -14.18 -8.76
C PHE A 49 1.27 -15.05 -9.34
N LEU A 50 1.04 -14.95 -10.66
CA LEU A 50 0.01 -15.72 -11.37
C LEU A 50 0.23 -17.24 -11.27
N ASN A 51 1.48 -17.69 -11.45
CA ASN A 51 1.82 -19.10 -11.28
C ASN A 51 1.59 -19.58 -9.84
N ALA A 52 1.88 -18.74 -8.86
CA ALA A 52 1.64 -19.06 -7.45
C ALA A 52 0.14 -19.16 -7.16
N THR A 53 -0.67 -18.19 -7.62
CA THR A 53 -2.12 -18.19 -7.46
C THR A 53 -2.79 -19.35 -8.19
N GLU A 54 -2.37 -19.69 -9.42
CA GLU A 54 -2.90 -20.83 -10.17
C GLU A 54 -2.64 -22.14 -9.42
N ARG A 55 -1.42 -22.31 -8.89
CA ARG A 55 -1.03 -23.51 -8.14
C ARG A 55 -1.86 -23.72 -6.88
N VAL A 56 -2.21 -22.65 -6.18
CA VAL A 56 -2.98 -22.72 -4.93
C VAL A 56 -4.48 -22.46 -5.10
N GLY A 57 -4.94 -22.22 -6.33
CA GLY A 57 -6.36 -22.08 -6.64
C GLY A 57 -6.99 -20.74 -6.28
N ILE A 58 -6.22 -19.65 -6.16
CA ILE A 58 -6.79 -18.30 -5.97
C ILE A 58 -7.23 -17.71 -7.32
N GLU A 59 -8.51 -17.31 -7.41
CA GLU A 59 -9.03 -16.57 -8.56
C GLU A 59 -8.36 -15.19 -8.65
N THR A 60 -7.70 -14.94 -9.79
CA THR A 60 -6.91 -13.73 -10.02
C THR A 60 -7.27 -13.09 -11.36
N THR A 61 -7.49 -11.77 -11.34
CA THR A 61 -7.77 -10.96 -12.53
C THR A 61 -6.70 -9.90 -12.69
N VAL A 62 -6.12 -9.79 -13.89
CA VAL A 62 -5.17 -8.71 -14.22
C VAL A 62 -5.89 -7.64 -15.02
N VAL A 63 -5.77 -6.39 -14.59
CA VAL A 63 -6.37 -5.22 -15.26
C VAL A 63 -5.29 -4.23 -15.71
N GLY A 64 -5.62 -3.42 -16.71
CA GLY A 64 -4.74 -2.37 -17.22
C GLY A 64 -3.74 -2.80 -18.31
N GLN A 65 -3.65 -4.10 -18.65
CA GLN A 65 -2.72 -4.56 -19.69
C GLN A 65 -2.96 -3.87 -21.04
N GLY A 66 -1.89 -3.37 -21.63
CA GLY A 66 -1.94 -2.64 -22.91
C GLY A 66 -2.49 -1.21 -22.82
N SER A 67 -2.95 -0.77 -21.65
CA SER A 67 -3.33 0.62 -21.42
C SER A 67 -2.10 1.52 -21.20
N ALA A 68 -2.26 2.82 -21.44
CA ALA A 68 -1.22 3.79 -21.12
C ALA A 68 -1.23 4.09 -19.62
N PHE A 69 -0.05 4.07 -19.00
CA PHE A 69 0.12 4.54 -17.63
C PHE A 69 0.16 6.07 -17.62
N ASN A 70 -0.90 6.71 -17.10
CA ASN A 70 -0.98 8.17 -16.99
C ASN A 70 -0.57 8.68 -15.59
N GLY A 71 -0.45 7.79 -14.61
CA GLY A 71 -0.07 8.10 -13.24
C GLY A 71 -0.59 7.07 -12.25
N PHE A 72 -0.33 7.29 -10.96
CA PHE A 72 -0.71 6.33 -9.92
C PHE A 72 -2.23 6.18 -9.77
N GLY A 73 -2.99 7.26 -10.00
CA GLY A 73 -4.46 7.23 -10.03
C GLY A 73 -5.07 6.43 -11.19
N SER A 74 -4.30 6.11 -12.24
CA SER A 74 -4.82 5.41 -13.44
C SER A 74 -5.42 4.04 -13.10
N LYS A 75 -4.93 3.41 -12.04
CA LYS A 75 -5.39 2.07 -11.63
C LYS A 75 -6.86 2.05 -11.24
N TYR A 76 -7.35 3.08 -10.56
CA TYR A 76 -8.70 3.10 -10.01
C TYR A 76 -9.80 3.11 -11.07
N LEU A 77 -9.54 3.69 -12.25
CA LEU A 77 -10.49 3.62 -13.35
C LEU A 77 -10.68 2.19 -13.87
N GLN A 78 -9.58 1.43 -13.98
CA GLN A 78 -9.61 0.04 -14.45
C GLN A 78 -10.17 -0.91 -13.39
N LEU A 79 -9.94 -0.59 -12.11
CA LEU A 79 -10.44 -1.38 -11.00
C LEU A 79 -11.97 -1.35 -10.88
N MET A 80 -12.62 -0.23 -11.22
CA MET A 80 -14.07 -0.09 -11.07
C MET A 80 -14.85 -1.13 -11.89
N ASP A 81 -14.44 -1.37 -13.13
CA ASP A 81 -15.11 -2.36 -13.99
C ASP A 81 -14.92 -3.78 -13.41
N ALA A 82 -13.70 -4.15 -13.01
CA ALA A 82 -13.42 -5.48 -12.44
C ALA A 82 -14.11 -5.69 -11.08
N LEU A 83 -14.16 -4.68 -10.22
CA LEU A 83 -14.85 -4.76 -8.93
C LEU A 83 -16.36 -4.93 -9.11
N SER A 84 -16.95 -4.33 -10.14
CA SER A 84 -18.39 -4.43 -10.41
C SER A 84 -18.86 -5.86 -10.69
N GLU A 85 -17.96 -6.73 -11.18
CA GLU A 85 -18.26 -8.15 -11.40
C GLU A 85 -18.52 -8.91 -10.09
N PHE A 86 -18.05 -8.38 -8.96
CA PHE A 86 -18.16 -8.99 -7.64
C PHE A 86 -19.22 -8.34 -6.74
N GLU A 87 -19.97 -7.33 -7.19
CA GLU A 87 -21.04 -6.68 -6.41
C GLU A 87 -22.13 -7.68 -5.95
N GLY A 88 -22.31 -8.78 -6.68
CA GLY A 88 -23.24 -9.87 -6.32
C GLY A 88 -22.73 -10.81 -5.22
N GLU A 89 -21.51 -10.62 -4.72
CA GLU A 89 -20.83 -11.50 -3.78
C GLU A 89 -20.43 -10.76 -2.48
N PRO A 90 -21.38 -10.38 -1.62
CA PRO A 90 -21.12 -9.46 -0.49
C PRO A 90 -20.18 -10.01 0.59
N GLU A 91 -19.97 -11.32 0.64
CA GLU A 91 -19.05 -11.97 1.59
C GLU A 91 -17.66 -12.23 0.99
N THR A 92 -17.46 -11.94 -0.30
CA THR A 92 -16.20 -12.11 -1.01
C THR A 92 -15.24 -10.99 -0.66
N LEU A 93 -14.03 -11.37 -0.24
CA LEU A 93 -12.93 -10.46 -0.03
C LEU A 93 -12.16 -10.31 -1.33
N VAL A 94 -11.85 -9.07 -1.68
CA VAL A 94 -11.06 -8.73 -2.84
C VAL A 94 -9.80 -8.04 -2.37
N ALA A 95 -8.64 -8.61 -2.72
CA ALA A 95 -7.36 -7.94 -2.59
C ALA A 95 -7.04 -7.22 -3.89
N VAL A 96 -6.82 -5.91 -3.81
CA VAL A 96 -6.33 -5.10 -4.93
C VAL A 96 -4.86 -4.81 -4.70
N ILE A 97 -4.02 -5.18 -5.66
CA ILE A 97 -2.57 -5.09 -5.54
C ILE A 97 -1.90 -4.53 -6.80
N ASP A 98 -0.75 -3.89 -6.63
CA ASP A 98 0.16 -3.55 -7.73
C ASP A 98 0.76 -4.84 -8.31
N GLY A 99 1.04 -4.88 -9.63
CA GLY A 99 1.53 -6.11 -10.29
C GLY A 99 3.05 -6.19 -10.49
N ARG A 100 3.78 -5.10 -10.30
CA ARG A 100 5.21 -5.02 -10.69
C ARG A 100 6.17 -5.49 -9.61
N ASP A 101 5.82 -5.32 -8.36
CA ASP A 101 6.71 -5.50 -7.21
C ASP A 101 6.00 -6.15 -6.02
N VAL A 102 4.96 -6.93 -6.31
CA VAL A 102 4.21 -7.73 -5.36
C VAL A 102 4.40 -9.22 -5.64
N LEU A 103 4.45 -10.03 -4.58
CA LEU A 103 4.55 -11.48 -4.60
C LEU A 103 3.47 -12.10 -3.72
N LEU A 104 2.97 -13.26 -4.12
CA LEU A 104 2.24 -14.14 -3.21
C LEU A 104 3.28 -14.88 -2.37
N ASN A 105 3.18 -14.82 -1.04
CA ASN A 105 4.14 -15.37 -0.11
C ASN A 105 4.02 -16.90 0.01
N VAL A 106 4.19 -17.62 -1.09
CA VAL A 106 3.94 -19.07 -1.11
C VAL A 106 5.08 -19.78 -1.83
N GLY A 107 5.87 -20.52 -1.07
CA GLY A 107 6.97 -21.34 -1.56
C GLY A 107 6.47 -22.49 -2.43
N VAL A 108 7.31 -22.96 -3.34
CA VAL A 108 6.99 -24.05 -4.27
C VAL A 108 6.63 -25.39 -3.61
N GLN A 109 7.00 -25.58 -2.35
CA GLN A 109 6.74 -26.81 -1.59
C GLN A 109 5.49 -26.76 -0.71
N VAL A 110 4.77 -25.63 -0.62
CA VAL A 110 3.56 -25.57 0.20
C VAL A 110 2.58 -26.66 -0.22
N ASP A 111 2.02 -27.37 0.76
CA ASP A 111 0.90 -28.26 0.50
C ASP A 111 -0.44 -27.52 0.59
N HIS A 112 -1.49 -28.15 0.10
CA HIS A 112 -2.81 -27.53 0.04
C HIS A 112 -3.37 -27.20 1.43
N GLN A 113 -3.17 -28.06 2.42
CA GLN A 113 -3.71 -27.81 3.77
C GLN A 113 -3.00 -26.64 4.43
N GLU A 114 -1.67 -26.58 4.31
CA GLU A 114 -0.88 -25.49 4.86
C GLU A 114 -1.25 -24.13 4.25
N PHE A 115 -1.57 -24.12 2.95
CA PHE A 115 -2.08 -22.94 2.27
C PHE A 115 -3.50 -22.56 2.74
N GLU A 116 -4.42 -23.52 2.86
CA GLU A 116 -5.78 -23.27 3.38
C GLU A 116 -5.74 -22.70 4.81
N ASP A 117 -4.88 -23.24 5.68
CA ASP A 117 -4.69 -22.73 7.05
C ASP A 117 -4.20 -21.26 7.03
N ARG A 118 -3.30 -20.93 6.10
CA ARG A 118 -2.82 -19.55 5.90
C ARG A 118 -3.94 -18.63 5.40
N LEU A 119 -4.78 -19.12 4.49
CA LEU A 119 -5.90 -18.36 3.94
C LEU A 119 -6.99 -18.12 5.00
N GLU A 120 -7.32 -19.13 5.81
CA GLU A 120 -8.21 -18.96 6.96
C GLU A 120 -7.66 -17.93 7.94
N HIS A 121 -6.36 -17.97 8.23
CA HIS A 121 -5.71 -16.96 9.05
C HIS A 121 -5.82 -15.55 8.44
N PHE A 122 -5.55 -15.39 7.14
CA PHE A 122 -5.69 -14.10 6.45
C PHE A 122 -7.10 -13.50 6.59
N VAL A 123 -8.14 -14.33 6.37
CA VAL A 123 -9.55 -13.90 6.53
C VAL A 123 -9.85 -13.56 8.00
N GLY A 124 -9.37 -14.38 8.93
CA GLY A 124 -9.56 -14.18 10.36
C GLY A 124 -8.98 -12.85 10.85
N VAL A 125 -7.74 -12.51 10.43
CA VAL A 125 -7.12 -11.24 10.81
C VAL A 125 -7.81 -10.05 10.13
N PHE A 126 -8.28 -10.19 8.88
CA PHE A 126 -9.10 -9.14 8.26
C PHE A 126 -10.35 -8.85 9.09
N ASP A 127 -11.07 -9.90 9.51
CA ASP A 127 -12.29 -9.77 10.30
C ASP A 127 -12.02 -9.17 11.68
N GLU A 128 -10.92 -9.54 12.33
CA GLU A 128 -10.50 -8.97 13.60
C GLU A 128 -10.19 -7.47 13.48
N LEU A 129 -9.35 -7.09 12.50
CA LEU A 129 -8.92 -5.70 12.32
C LEU A 129 -10.07 -4.78 11.86
N THR A 130 -11.12 -5.34 11.25
CA THR A 130 -12.27 -4.58 10.73
C THR A 130 -13.56 -4.78 11.53
N GLU A 131 -13.54 -5.51 12.66
CA GLU A 131 -14.74 -5.89 13.43
C GLU A 131 -15.61 -4.68 13.79
N GLU A 132 -14.99 -3.59 14.26
CA GLU A 132 -15.70 -2.38 14.67
C GLU A 132 -16.03 -1.44 13.50
N LYS A 133 -15.57 -1.77 12.29
CA LYS A 133 -15.66 -0.93 11.08
C LYS A 133 -16.04 -1.78 9.86
N PRO A 134 -17.30 -2.25 9.78
CA PRO A 134 -17.73 -3.19 8.73
C PRO A 134 -17.66 -2.63 7.29
N ASN A 135 -17.58 -1.31 7.15
CA ASN A 135 -17.46 -0.63 5.86
C ASN A 135 -16.01 -0.25 5.52
N ALA A 136 -15.04 -0.65 6.33
CA ALA A 136 -13.65 -0.30 6.10
C ALA A 136 -13.02 -1.13 4.99
N VAL A 137 -12.00 -0.52 4.39
CA VAL A 137 -10.99 -1.19 3.58
C VAL A 137 -9.71 -1.26 4.41
N LEU A 138 -9.11 -2.44 4.49
CA LEU A 138 -7.80 -2.62 5.08
C LEU A 138 -6.74 -2.27 4.04
N ILE A 139 -5.82 -1.38 4.38
CA ILE A 139 -4.72 -0.94 3.50
C ILE A 139 -3.40 -1.30 4.16
N SER A 140 -2.43 -1.73 3.36
CA SER A 140 -1.13 -2.11 3.89
C SER A 140 -0.41 -0.92 4.52
N ALA A 141 0.36 -1.19 5.58
CA ALA A 141 1.16 -0.19 6.24
C ALA A 141 2.66 -0.39 5.96
N GLU A 142 3.43 0.69 5.94
CA GLU A 142 4.87 0.70 5.67
C GLU A 142 5.66 1.53 6.70
N GLN A 143 6.97 1.38 6.65
CA GLN A 143 7.93 2.00 7.57
C GLN A 143 8.44 3.35 7.08
N GLN A 144 8.00 3.83 5.91
CA GLN A 144 8.45 5.08 5.33
C GLN A 144 7.31 6.07 5.09
N CYS A 145 7.57 7.31 5.50
CA CYS A 145 6.88 8.49 5.01
C CYS A 145 7.91 9.42 4.33
N CYS A 146 7.54 10.23 3.36
CA CYS A 146 6.23 10.40 2.74
C CYS A 146 6.43 10.46 1.22
N VAL A 147 5.40 10.13 0.46
CA VAL A 147 5.37 10.44 -0.97
C VAL A 147 5.50 11.93 -1.22
N ALA A 148 6.03 12.32 -2.39
CA ALA A 148 6.37 13.71 -2.66
C ALA A 148 5.15 14.65 -2.59
N ALA A 149 3.98 14.19 -3.04
CA ALA A 149 2.74 14.96 -3.00
C ALA A 149 2.34 15.41 -1.59
N LEU A 150 2.63 14.64 -0.54
CA LEU A 150 2.35 15.04 0.85
C LEU A 150 3.21 16.22 1.33
N CYS A 151 4.34 16.49 0.67
CA CYS A 151 5.13 17.71 0.95
C CYS A 151 4.38 18.99 0.55
N HIS A 152 3.36 18.90 -0.31
CA HIS A 152 2.64 20.04 -0.89
C HIS A 152 1.24 20.24 -0.27
N ALA A 153 0.87 19.41 0.70
CA ALA A 153 -0.39 19.50 1.44
C ALA A 153 -0.10 19.58 2.94
N ASP A 154 -0.64 20.59 3.62
CA ASP A 154 -0.35 20.84 5.04
C ASP A 154 -1.18 19.96 6.00
N SER A 155 -2.24 19.32 5.51
CA SER A 155 -3.19 18.55 6.31
C SER A 155 -4.15 17.73 5.43
N PRO A 156 -4.93 16.80 6.01
CA PRO A 156 -6.07 16.16 5.31
C PRO A 156 -7.08 17.18 4.76
N ASP A 157 -7.31 18.28 5.48
CA ASP A 157 -8.22 19.39 5.11
C ASP A 157 -7.79 20.12 3.82
N PHE A 158 -6.54 19.93 3.37
CA PHE A 158 -6.11 20.35 2.04
C PHE A 158 -6.87 19.58 0.96
N TYR A 159 -7.04 18.28 1.16
CA TYR A 159 -7.57 17.34 0.18
C TYR A 159 -9.09 17.18 0.25
N PHE A 160 -9.64 17.20 1.47
CA PHE A 160 -11.06 16.97 1.72
C PHE A 160 -11.63 18.09 2.57
N ASP A 161 -12.88 18.49 2.32
CA ASP A 161 -13.60 19.39 3.21
C ASP A 161 -13.96 18.65 4.51
N PRO A 162 -13.57 19.13 5.69
CA PRO A 162 -13.77 18.41 6.95
C PRO A 162 -15.24 18.36 7.40
N VAL A 163 -16.13 19.16 6.79
CA VAL A 163 -17.55 19.20 7.12
C VAL A 163 -18.37 18.35 6.15
N SER A 164 -18.16 18.52 4.84
CA SER A 164 -18.93 17.83 3.82
C SER A 164 -18.30 16.50 3.38
N GLY A 165 -17.03 16.27 3.70
CA GLY A 165 -16.24 15.14 3.20
C GLY A 165 -15.94 15.20 1.70
N ALA A 166 -16.23 16.32 1.04
CA ALA A 166 -16.09 16.44 -0.40
C ALA A 166 -14.63 16.67 -0.80
N ARG A 167 -14.22 16.14 -1.96
CA ARG A 167 -12.91 16.41 -2.56
C ARG A 167 -12.74 17.92 -2.82
N LYS A 168 -11.65 18.49 -2.32
CA LYS A 168 -11.38 19.94 -2.34
C LYS A 168 -10.23 20.33 -3.26
N ASN A 169 -9.09 19.65 -3.15
CA ASN A 169 -7.91 19.88 -4.01
C ASN A 169 -7.39 18.55 -4.53
N ARG A 170 -6.60 18.61 -5.61
CA ARG A 170 -5.98 17.46 -6.26
C ARG A 170 -4.54 17.26 -5.76
N ALA A 171 -4.10 16.02 -5.61
CA ALA A 171 -2.71 15.70 -5.34
C ALA A 171 -1.88 15.90 -6.62
N CYS A 172 -0.66 16.39 -6.48
CA CYS A 172 0.26 16.41 -7.61
C CYS A 172 0.80 15.00 -7.90
N SER A 173 1.20 14.73 -9.14
CA SER A 173 1.85 13.47 -9.51
C SER A 173 3.25 13.42 -8.91
N SER A 174 3.44 12.65 -7.83
CA SER A 174 4.74 12.59 -7.13
C SER A 174 5.86 12.34 -8.10
N GLY A 175 6.86 13.23 -8.10
CA GLY A 175 8.11 13.25 -8.87
C GLY A 175 8.03 13.75 -10.32
N GLU A 176 6.87 14.26 -10.73
CA GLU A 176 6.76 15.19 -11.85
C GLU A 176 7.43 16.54 -11.52
N LYS A 177 7.64 17.37 -12.55
CA LYS A 177 8.46 18.58 -12.48
C LYS A 177 8.13 19.53 -11.33
N ASP A 178 6.88 19.61 -10.94
CA ASP A 178 6.40 20.55 -9.92
C ASP A 178 5.99 19.84 -8.61
N CYS A 179 6.32 18.55 -8.47
CA CYS A 179 5.94 17.71 -7.35
C CYS A 179 7.13 16.93 -6.78
N TYR A 180 8.24 17.63 -6.51
CA TYR A 180 9.39 17.03 -5.87
C TYR A 180 9.21 16.91 -4.38
N TRP A 181 9.83 15.88 -3.81
CA TRP A 181 9.93 15.71 -2.38
C TRP A 181 10.75 16.83 -1.75
N GLN A 182 10.26 17.35 -0.63
CA GLN A 182 10.91 18.43 0.12
C GLN A 182 10.78 18.16 1.61
N ASN A 183 11.89 18.26 2.34
CA ASN A 183 11.84 18.23 3.79
C ASN A 183 11.29 19.56 4.33
N ASN A 184 10.01 19.60 4.68
CA ASN A 184 9.32 20.80 5.14
C ASN A 184 8.36 20.49 6.32
N GLU A 185 7.65 21.51 6.82
CA GLU A 185 6.73 21.35 7.96
C GLU A 185 5.54 20.45 7.64
N ASN A 186 5.12 20.37 6.37
CA ASN A 186 4.04 19.47 5.95
C ASN A 186 4.44 18.01 6.17
N VAL A 187 5.64 17.61 5.73
CA VAL A 187 6.15 16.24 5.95
C VAL A 187 6.19 15.90 7.43
N LYS A 188 6.66 16.80 8.29
CA LYS A 188 6.71 16.59 9.74
C LYS A 188 5.31 16.43 10.33
N TYR A 189 4.34 17.21 9.87
CA TYR A 189 2.95 17.08 10.27
C TYR A 189 2.40 15.69 9.93
N TRP A 190 2.57 15.23 8.69
CA TRP A 190 2.11 13.91 8.26
C TRP A 190 2.76 12.79 9.07
N GLN A 191 4.09 12.84 9.21
CA GLN A 191 4.85 11.86 9.98
C GLN A 191 4.34 11.75 11.42
N SER A 192 4.34 12.87 12.14
CA SER A 192 3.95 12.88 13.55
C SER A 192 2.48 12.49 13.77
N THR A 193 1.58 12.87 12.86
CA THR A 193 0.16 12.53 12.97
C THR A 193 -0.08 11.04 12.73
N MET A 194 0.53 10.47 11.68
CA MET A 194 0.40 9.04 11.39
C MET A 194 1.07 8.16 12.43
N GLU A 195 2.24 8.54 12.95
CA GLU A 195 2.92 7.86 14.05
C GLU A 195 2.09 7.86 15.34
N ALA A 196 1.49 9.01 15.68
CA ALA A 196 0.63 9.12 16.84
C ALA A 196 -0.63 8.24 16.71
N GLU A 197 -1.23 8.21 15.52
CA GLU A 197 -2.41 7.38 15.24
C GLU A 197 -2.08 5.89 15.26
N ALA A 198 -0.94 5.49 14.66
CA ALA A 198 -0.47 4.11 14.70
C ALA A 198 -0.27 3.64 16.14
N TYR A 199 0.46 4.41 16.96
CA TYR A 199 0.65 4.08 18.37
C TYR A 199 -0.67 4.03 19.15
N ALA A 200 -1.61 4.94 18.87
CA ALA A 200 -2.92 4.95 19.54
C ALA A 200 -3.77 3.71 19.21
N ARG A 201 -3.55 3.08 18.06
CA ARG A 201 -4.34 1.91 17.59
C ARG A 201 -3.66 0.57 17.87
N SER A 202 -2.34 0.48 17.73
CA SER A 202 -1.61 -0.77 17.93
C SER A 202 -1.01 -0.92 19.33
N GLU A 203 -0.87 0.19 20.07
CA GLU A 203 -0.08 0.27 21.31
C GLU A 203 1.39 -0.18 21.13
N SER A 204 1.87 -0.25 19.88
CA SER A 204 3.18 -0.75 19.48
C SER A 204 4.05 0.37 18.93
N ALA A 205 5.29 0.46 19.42
CA ALA A 205 6.29 1.38 18.89
C ALA A 205 6.98 0.85 17.62
N ASP A 206 6.82 -0.45 17.33
CA ASP A 206 7.40 -1.11 16.16
C ASP A 206 6.44 -1.15 14.96
N ALA A 207 5.20 -0.71 15.17
CA ALA A 207 4.17 -0.57 14.15
C ALA A 207 4.67 0.20 12.92
N SER A 208 4.29 -0.27 11.72
CA SER A 208 4.47 0.45 10.46
C SER A 208 3.47 1.60 10.37
N PRO A 209 3.86 2.86 10.60
CA PRO A 209 2.86 3.88 10.91
C PRO A 209 2.21 4.51 9.68
N TYR A 210 2.74 4.26 8.48
CA TYR A 210 2.37 5.00 7.27
C TYR A 210 1.60 4.14 6.28
N LEU A 211 0.61 4.73 5.60
CA LEU A 211 -0.18 4.04 4.59
C LEU A 211 0.65 3.77 3.32
N ASN A 212 0.55 2.56 2.76
CA ASN A 212 1.06 2.20 1.44
C ASN A 212 -0.10 1.80 0.50
N ALA A 213 -0.23 2.51 -0.62
CA ALA A 213 -1.34 2.32 -1.56
C ALA A 213 -1.18 1.15 -2.54
N GLY A 214 -0.09 0.39 -2.45
CA GLY A 214 0.20 -0.72 -3.36
C GLY A 214 -0.61 -1.98 -3.08
N MET A 215 -1.22 -2.09 -1.89
CA MET A 215 -2.06 -3.24 -1.52
C MET A 215 -3.20 -2.81 -0.59
N MET A 216 -4.41 -3.28 -0.90
CA MET A 216 -5.60 -3.10 -0.06
C MET A 216 -6.56 -4.28 -0.18
N VAL A 217 -7.37 -4.51 0.86
CA VAL A 217 -8.30 -5.63 0.97
C VAL A 217 -9.63 -5.11 1.50
N GLY A 218 -10.73 -5.53 0.88
CA GLY A 218 -12.08 -5.21 1.34
C GLY A 218 -13.12 -6.02 0.60
N THR A 219 -14.39 -5.82 0.92
CA THR A 219 -15.47 -6.28 0.03
C THR A 219 -15.47 -5.43 -1.25
N ALA A 220 -16.01 -5.97 -2.34
CA ALA A 220 -16.13 -5.21 -3.60
C ALA A 220 -16.91 -3.90 -3.40
N GLU A 221 -18.00 -3.94 -2.63
CA GLU A 221 -18.80 -2.76 -2.26
C GLU A 221 -17.97 -1.72 -1.50
N ASN A 222 -17.20 -2.11 -0.48
CA ASN A 222 -16.38 -1.18 0.30
C ASN A 222 -15.28 -0.55 -0.56
N LEU A 223 -14.63 -1.33 -1.43
CA LEU A 223 -13.61 -0.84 -2.35
C LEU A 223 -14.19 0.14 -3.37
N ILE A 224 -15.34 -0.17 -3.97
CA ILE A 224 -16.04 0.72 -4.91
C ILE A 224 -16.42 2.04 -4.21
N ASN A 225 -17.00 1.97 -3.02
CA ASN A 225 -17.38 3.14 -2.23
C ASN A 225 -16.16 4.01 -1.89
N LEU A 226 -15.05 3.38 -1.49
CA LEU A 226 -13.80 4.09 -1.23
C LEU A 226 -13.30 4.81 -2.49
N ILE A 227 -13.21 4.12 -3.63
CA ILE A 227 -12.73 4.67 -4.90
C ILE A 227 -13.62 5.84 -5.39
N GLN A 228 -14.92 5.71 -5.26
CA GLN A 228 -15.86 6.79 -5.61
C GLN A 228 -15.66 8.01 -4.71
N LEU A 229 -15.45 7.81 -3.40
CA LEU A 229 -15.22 8.90 -2.46
C LEU A 229 -13.84 9.56 -2.65
N MET A 230 -12.83 8.79 -3.07
CA MET A 230 -11.51 9.34 -3.42
C MET A 230 -11.65 10.42 -4.48
N ASP A 231 -12.57 10.26 -5.44
CA ASP A 231 -12.71 11.11 -6.64
C ASP A 231 -11.32 11.41 -7.19
N ILE A 232 -10.53 10.37 -7.48
CA ILE A 232 -9.13 10.50 -7.89
C ILE A 232 -8.99 10.59 -9.40
N GLY A 233 -8.15 11.51 -9.87
CA GLY A 233 -7.74 11.64 -11.27
C GLY A 233 -6.54 10.75 -11.60
N GLU A 234 -6.40 10.37 -12.87
CA GLU A 234 -5.39 9.39 -13.31
C GLU A 234 -3.93 9.77 -13.00
N GLU A 235 -3.63 11.06 -12.96
CA GLU A 235 -2.29 11.61 -12.72
C GLU A 235 -1.99 11.82 -11.23
N GLU A 236 -2.98 11.75 -10.34
CA GLU A 236 -2.78 12.03 -8.92
C GLU A 236 -1.94 10.94 -8.23
N ASP A 237 -1.15 11.32 -7.24
CA ASP A 237 -0.52 10.38 -6.31
C ASP A 237 -1.58 9.80 -5.37
N ASP A 238 -1.81 8.50 -5.48
CA ASP A 238 -2.88 7.81 -4.79
C ASP A 238 -2.60 7.58 -3.31
N GLN A 239 -1.35 7.33 -2.95
CA GLN A 239 -0.92 7.23 -1.56
C GLN A 239 -1.16 8.53 -0.80
N ALA A 240 -0.97 9.70 -1.43
CA ALA A 240 -1.29 10.99 -0.83
C ALA A 240 -2.80 11.17 -0.60
N VAL A 241 -3.63 10.78 -1.57
CA VAL A 241 -5.10 10.85 -1.43
C VAL A 241 -5.59 9.91 -0.33
N LEU A 242 -5.16 8.65 -0.35
CA LEU A 242 -5.55 7.65 0.65
C LEU A 242 -5.04 8.00 2.04
N SER A 243 -3.83 8.54 2.17
CA SER A 243 -3.27 9.05 3.43
C SER A 243 -4.15 10.12 4.07
N ALA A 244 -4.66 11.05 3.25
CA ALA A 244 -5.57 12.08 3.71
C ALA A 244 -6.93 11.51 4.10
N MET A 245 -7.47 10.56 3.31
CA MET A 245 -8.72 9.89 3.66
C MET A 245 -8.62 9.10 4.96
N TYR A 246 -7.50 8.43 5.21
CA TYR A 246 -7.28 7.65 6.42
C TYR A 246 -7.39 8.51 7.68
N LEU A 247 -6.80 9.72 7.67
CA LEU A 247 -6.90 10.65 8.80
C LEU A 247 -8.26 11.37 8.87
N GLN A 248 -8.90 11.64 7.72
CA GLN A 248 -10.17 12.37 7.67
C GLN A 248 -11.39 11.49 7.95
N PHE A 249 -11.34 10.22 7.54
CA PHE A 249 -12.44 9.26 7.58
C PHE A 249 -11.96 7.97 8.26
N PRO A 250 -11.67 8.01 9.57
CA PRO A 250 -11.04 6.89 10.27
C PRO A 250 -11.87 5.60 10.28
N ASP A 251 -13.16 5.66 9.97
CA ASP A 251 -14.04 4.49 9.90
C ASP A 251 -14.00 3.78 8.54
N LEU A 252 -13.40 4.40 7.50
CA LEU A 252 -13.34 3.85 6.15
C LEU A 252 -12.03 3.13 5.84
N ILE A 253 -10.96 3.43 6.58
CA ILE A 253 -9.64 2.82 6.36
C ILE A 253 -9.12 2.25 7.68
N VAL A 254 -8.64 1.01 7.59
CA VAL A 254 -7.86 0.34 8.64
C VAL A 254 -6.47 0.08 8.08
N LEU A 255 -5.42 0.28 8.89
CA LEU A 255 -4.06 -0.06 8.50
C LEU A 255 -3.61 -1.36 9.16
N ASP A 256 -2.91 -2.19 8.42
CA ASP A 256 -2.24 -3.40 8.91
C ASP A 256 -0.86 -3.04 9.51
N TYR A 257 -0.87 -2.42 10.70
CA TYR A 257 0.33 -1.87 11.34
C TYR A 257 1.43 -2.90 11.61
N GLU A 258 1.03 -4.13 11.97
CA GLU A 258 1.95 -5.21 12.33
C GLU A 258 2.31 -6.11 11.12
N GLN A 259 1.73 -5.81 9.95
CA GLN A 259 1.94 -6.53 8.69
C GLN A 259 1.56 -8.01 8.82
N GLU A 260 0.36 -8.28 9.36
CA GLU A 260 -0.18 -9.62 9.56
C GLU A 260 -0.79 -10.19 8.27
N LEU A 261 -1.40 -9.35 7.43
CA LEU A 261 -1.97 -9.74 6.13
C LEU A 261 -1.07 -9.34 4.97
N LEU A 262 -0.58 -8.09 5.01
CA LEU A 262 0.05 -7.39 3.90
C LEU A 262 1.43 -6.88 4.33
N GLY A 263 2.48 -7.49 3.76
CA GLY A 263 3.85 -7.19 4.12
C GLY A 263 4.53 -6.20 3.19
N ASN A 264 5.08 -5.10 3.72
CA ASN A 264 5.90 -4.14 2.98
C ASN A 264 7.37 -4.22 3.41
N ASN A 265 8.28 -4.27 2.44
CA ASN A 265 9.71 -4.13 2.71
C ASN A 265 10.10 -2.67 2.95
N ALA A 266 11.09 -2.44 3.83
CA ALA A 266 11.54 -1.10 4.20
C ALA A 266 12.69 -0.63 3.30
N TRP A 267 12.41 -0.39 2.01
CA TRP A 267 13.43 -0.08 1.00
C TRP A 267 14.42 1.04 1.33
N PRO A 268 14.09 2.11 2.10
CA PRO A 268 15.08 3.14 2.45
C PRO A 268 16.20 2.60 3.34
N LYS A 269 15.97 1.47 4.02
CA LYS A 269 16.96 0.80 4.88
C LYS A 269 17.92 -0.09 4.07
N GLY A 270 17.79 -0.15 2.74
CA GLY A 270 18.65 -0.93 1.85
C GLY A 270 18.49 -2.44 1.98
N LEU A 271 19.25 -3.24 1.20
CA LEU A 271 19.08 -4.70 1.16
C LEU A 271 19.26 -5.37 2.53
N GLU A 272 20.26 -4.94 3.30
CA GLU A 272 20.63 -5.57 4.58
C GLU A 272 19.59 -5.39 5.69
N HIS A 273 18.93 -4.22 5.76
CA HIS A 273 18.01 -3.88 6.85
C HIS A 273 16.57 -3.63 6.39
N GLY A 274 16.36 -3.52 5.08
CA GLY A 274 15.07 -3.25 4.46
C GLY A 274 14.41 -4.46 3.85
N CYS A 275 15.17 -5.49 3.48
CA CYS A 275 14.63 -6.76 2.99
C CYS A 275 14.31 -7.67 4.18
N ILE A 276 13.16 -7.43 4.80
CA ILE A 276 12.84 -7.91 6.16
C ILE A 276 12.13 -9.26 6.19
N TYR A 277 12.00 -9.95 5.05
CA TYR A 277 11.32 -11.24 4.93
C TYR A 277 12.30 -12.38 4.66
N ASP A 278 12.30 -13.39 5.52
CA ASP A 278 13.15 -14.58 5.45
C ASP A 278 12.42 -15.83 5.92
N PHE A 279 12.92 -17.00 5.56
CA PHE A 279 12.46 -18.23 6.21
C PHE A 279 12.83 -18.21 7.68
N ASP A 280 11.90 -18.64 8.52
CA ASP A 280 12.16 -18.77 9.94
C ASP A 280 13.11 -19.97 10.17
N PRO A 281 14.34 -19.76 10.66
CA PRO A 281 15.29 -20.85 10.88
C PRO A 281 14.81 -21.86 11.93
N ASP A 282 13.87 -21.48 12.79
CA ASP A 282 13.39 -22.32 13.90
C ASP A 282 12.27 -23.29 13.47
N THR A 283 11.51 -22.96 12.43
CA THR A 283 10.36 -23.78 12.00
C THR A 283 10.73 -24.82 10.94
N ARG A 284 11.89 -24.67 10.27
CA ARG A 284 12.25 -25.41 9.04
C ARG A 284 11.18 -25.31 7.94
N ASN A 285 10.26 -24.36 8.07
CA ASN A 285 9.18 -24.15 7.13
C ASN A 285 9.70 -23.27 5.98
N ASP A 286 9.85 -23.87 4.81
CA ASP A 286 10.22 -23.19 3.57
C ASP A 286 9.01 -22.87 2.68
N SER A 287 7.80 -22.99 3.22
CA SER A 287 6.55 -22.65 2.55
C SER A 287 6.22 -21.15 2.60
N PHE A 288 6.67 -20.42 3.62
CA PHE A 288 6.34 -18.99 3.79
C PHE A 288 7.51 -18.18 4.32
N LEU A 289 7.67 -16.96 3.83
CA LEU A 289 8.61 -15.98 4.39
C LEU A 289 7.97 -15.28 5.58
N THR A 290 8.77 -15.08 6.63
CA THR A 290 8.40 -14.47 7.90
C THR A 290 9.06 -13.09 8.01
N ASN A 291 8.32 -12.10 8.49
CA ASN A 291 8.90 -10.83 8.88
C ASN A 291 9.87 -11.07 10.04
N VAL A 292 11.16 -10.81 9.82
CA VAL A 292 12.20 -11.16 10.80
C VAL A 292 12.08 -10.38 12.11
N GLN A 293 11.39 -9.23 12.09
CA GLN A 293 11.19 -8.32 13.23
C GLN A 293 9.93 -8.67 14.00
N THR A 294 8.77 -8.66 13.35
CA THR A 294 7.46 -8.86 14.00
C THR A 294 7.06 -10.34 14.13
N LYS A 295 7.76 -11.24 13.43
CA LYS A 295 7.43 -12.68 13.31
C LYS A 295 6.09 -12.97 12.63
N THR A 296 5.50 -11.98 11.97
CA THR A 296 4.29 -12.17 11.16
C THR A 296 4.61 -12.85 9.84
N VAL A 297 3.62 -13.50 9.25
CA VAL A 297 3.74 -14.25 7.98
C VAL A 297 2.61 -13.81 7.06
N PRO A 298 2.69 -12.60 6.49
CA PRO A 298 1.65 -12.05 5.62
C PRO A 298 1.52 -12.87 4.34
N LEU A 299 0.31 -12.95 3.78
CA LEU A 299 0.04 -13.72 2.56
C LEU A 299 0.58 -13.03 1.30
N ILE A 300 0.62 -11.69 1.31
CA ILE A 300 1.04 -10.87 0.16
C ILE A 300 2.23 -10.01 0.59
N LEU A 301 3.31 -10.03 -0.21
CA LEU A 301 4.53 -9.25 0.03
C LEU A 301 4.72 -8.21 -1.06
N HIS A 302 5.08 -7.00 -0.66
CA HIS A 302 5.37 -5.87 -1.54
C HIS A 302 6.78 -5.34 -1.29
N THR A 303 7.48 -5.03 -2.37
CA THR A 303 8.81 -4.40 -2.36
C THR A 303 8.73 -3.00 -2.99
N PRO A 304 8.14 -2.02 -2.29
CA PRO A 304 7.89 -0.69 -2.86
C PRO A 304 9.20 0.03 -3.24
N GLY A 305 9.06 1.14 -3.95
CA GLY A 305 10.19 2.05 -4.22
C GLY A 305 11.21 1.48 -5.21
N LYS A 306 10.80 0.58 -6.11
CA LYS A 306 11.70 -0.12 -7.06
C LYS A 306 12.78 -0.92 -6.33
N PHE A 307 12.46 -1.51 -5.19
CA PHE A 307 13.41 -2.28 -4.38
C PHE A 307 13.64 -3.69 -4.95
N TYR A 308 13.98 -3.73 -6.23
CA TYR A 308 13.99 -4.93 -7.04
C TYR A 308 15.11 -5.92 -6.62
N GLU A 309 16.17 -5.46 -5.93
CA GLU A 309 17.19 -6.35 -5.35
C GLU A 309 16.59 -7.24 -4.25
N CYS A 310 15.76 -6.64 -3.38
CA CYS A 310 15.02 -7.41 -2.40
C CYS A 310 14.00 -8.30 -3.10
N LEU A 311 13.25 -7.77 -4.08
CA LEU A 311 12.29 -8.56 -4.85
C LEU A 311 12.92 -9.79 -5.49
N ASP A 312 14.07 -9.65 -6.16
CA ASP A 312 14.82 -10.77 -6.74
C ASP A 312 15.22 -11.79 -5.66
N THR A 313 15.60 -11.32 -4.46
CA THR A 313 15.93 -12.19 -3.32
C THR A 313 14.71 -12.98 -2.84
N LEU A 314 13.54 -12.34 -2.70
CA LEU A 314 12.31 -13.01 -2.29
C LEU A 314 11.82 -14.00 -3.36
N ILE A 315 11.92 -13.64 -4.64
CA ILE A 315 11.63 -14.52 -5.78
C ILE A 315 12.50 -15.79 -5.70
N GLU A 316 13.82 -15.64 -5.52
CA GLU A 316 14.76 -16.77 -5.38
C GLU A 316 14.36 -17.68 -4.20
N ARG A 317 14.03 -17.08 -3.04
CA ARG A 317 13.67 -17.83 -1.83
C ARG A 317 12.39 -18.64 -1.98
N LEU A 318 11.38 -18.08 -2.63
CA LEU A 318 10.12 -18.78 -2.88
C LEU A 318 10.22 -19.84 -4.00
N GLY A 319 11.42 -20.08 -4.55
CA GLY A 319 11.68 -21.08 -5.59
C GLY A 319 11.44 -20.60 -7.02
N GLY A 320 11.29 -19.29 -7.21
CA GLY A 320 11.15 -18.67 -8.53
C GLY A 320 12.50 -18.49 -9.25
N VAL A 321 12.42 -18.26 -10.56
CA VAL A 321 13.59 -17.85 -11.37
C VAL A 321 13.62 -16.33 -11.39
N ASN A 322 14.65 -15.72 -10.82
CA ASN A 322 14.83 -14.28 -10.93
C ASN A 322 15.37 -13.92 -12.32
N ASP A 323 14.94 -12.76 -12.82
CA ASP A 323 15.45 -12.15 -14.05
C ASP A 323 16.87 -11.61 -13.94
N ALA A 324 17.49 -11.74 -12.76
CA ALA A 324 18.76 -11.12 -12.43
C ALA A 324 18.79 -9.64 -12.85
N ARG A 325 17.71 -8.89 -12.54
CA ARG A 325 17.52 -7.50 -12.96
C ARG A 325 18.73 -6.61 -12.60
N HIS A 326 19.51 -7.03 -11.61
CA HIS A 326 20.67 -6.34 -11.05
C HIS A 326 22.02 -6.92 -11.44
N LYS A 327 22.11 -8.19 -11.89
CA LYS A 327 23.42 -8.85 -12.11
C LYS A 327 24.14 -8.38 -13.39
N GLY A 328 23.60 -7.39 -14.10
CA GLY A 328 24.19 -6.79 -15.30
C GLY A 328 24.49 -5.30 -15.15
N ALA A 329 25.65 -4.95 -14.57
CA ALA A 329 26.17 -3.56 -14.54
C ALA A 329 26.33 -2.90 -15.94
N LYS A 330 26.14 -3.66 -17.03
CA LYS A 330 26.14 -3.15 -18.42
C LYS A 330 24.75 -2.86 -19.00
N PHE A 331 23.66 -3.28 -18.35
CA PHE A 331 22.28 -3.02 -18.80
C PHE A 331 21.58 -1.89 -18.04
N ALA A 332 22.14 -1.46 -16.90
CA ALA A 332 21.66 -0.30 -16.14
C ALA A 332 21.51 0.96 -17.03
N THR A 333 22.44 1.18 -17.96
CA THR A 333 22.44 2.36 -18.84
C THR A 333 21.35 2.36 -19.91
N LYS A 334 20.84 1.19 -20.32
CA LYS A 334 19.81 1.09 -21.38
C LYS A 334 18.38 1.08 -20.82
N ARG A 335 18.17 0.53 -19.61
CA ARG A 335 16.87 0.59 -18.91
C ARG A 335 16.61 1.92 -18.20
N LEU A 336 17.65 2.66 -17.81
CA LEU A 336 17.53 4.07 -17.42
C LEU A 336 16.77 4.86 -18.50
N LEU A 337 17.05 4.63 -19.79
CA LEU A 337 16.41 5.36 -20.89
C LEU A 337 14.98 4.90 -21.23
N GLN A 338 14.57 3.68 -20.85
CA GLN A 338 13.25 3.13 -21.18
C GLN A 338 12.19 3.44 -20.09
N TYR A 339 12.62 3.83 -18.89
CA TYR A 339 11.74 4.07 -17.73
C TYR A 339 11.94 5.46 -17.09
N GLY A 340 12.26 6.48 -17.90
CA GLY A 340 12.38 7.84 -17.40
C GLY A 340 13.58 8.03 -16.46
N SER A 341 14.80 7.90 -16.99
CA SER A 341 16.00 8.43 -16.35
C SER A 341 15.92 9.94 -16.32
N ASN A 342 15.28 10.44 -15.26
CA ASN A 342 15.61 11.64 -14.49
C ASN A 342 14.46 11.83 -13.49
N GLN A 343 14.51 11.18 -12.32
CA GLN A 343 14.33 11.84 -11.00
C GLN A 343 14.04 10.95 -9.79
N TYR A 344 13.62 9.69 -9.93
CA TYR A 344 13.05 9.01 -8.76
C TYR A 344 14.00 8.20 -7.85
N GLY A 345 15.14 7.70 -8.36
CA GLY A 345 15.88 6.64 -7.64
C GLY A 345 17.14 7.09 -6.91
N ASN A 346 18.14 7.59 -7.66
CA ASN A 346 19.51 7.65 -7.13
C ASN A 346 19.99 9.01 -6.62
N TYR A 347 19.30 10.11 -6.93
CA TYR A 347 19.74 11.44 -6.47
C TYR A 347 18.84 12.09 -5.42
N GLN A 348 17.55 11.75 -5.37
CA GLN A 348 16.61 12.46 -4.49
C GLN A 348 16.44 11.85 -3.09
N TYR A 349 16.43 10.51 -2.94
CA TYR A 349 16.21 9.88 -1.62
C TYR A 349 17.50 9.36 -0.96
N GLY A 350 18.45 8.81 -1.73
CA GLY A 350 19.64 8.17 -1.16
C GLY A 350 20.70 9.11 -0.55
N ASN A 351 20.76 10.38 -0.96
CA ASN A 351 21.86 11.29 -0.57
C ASN A 351 21.53 12.29 0.54
N TYR A 352 20.25 12.55 0.85
CA TYR A 352 19.88 13.59 1.80
C TYR A 352 19.37 13.07 3.15
N GLN A 353 18.90 11.82 3.23
CA GLN A 353 18.25 11.31 4.45
C GLN A 353 19.13 10.41 5.33
N TYR A 354 20.30 9.97 4.84
CA TYR A 354 21.31 9.30 5.66
C TYR A 354 22.63 10.06 5.57
N GLY A 355 22.86 10.91 6.58
CA GLY A 355 24.11 11.64 6.73
C GLY A 355 25.31 10.70 6.70
N ASN A 356 26.37 11.18 6.04
CA ASN A 356 27.70 10.59 6.04
C ASN A 356 28.13 10.10 7.43
N TYR A 357 27.95 8.81 7.72
CA TYR A 357 28.81 8.11 8.66
C TYR A 357 30.07 7.69 7.90
N GLN A 358 31.08 8.55 7.99
CA GLN A 358 32.46 8.23 7.61
C GLN A 358 32.93 6.99 8.36
N TYR A 359 32.97 5.85 7.69
CA TYR A 359 33.97 4.83 8.00
C TYR A 359 35.11 4.98 6.98
N GLY A 360 36.23 5.49 7.47
CA GLY A 360 37.45 5.67 6.70
C GLY A 360 38.01 4.33 6.26
N SER A 361 38.04 4.10 4.96
CA SER A 361 38.88 3.07 4.34
C SER A 361 40.03 3.77 3.60
N ASN A 362 41.23 3.53 4.12
CA ASN A 362 42.51 3.97 3.58
C ASN A 362 42.61 3.74 2.08
N VAL A 363 42.80 4.81 1.31
CA VAL A 363 43.19 4.74 -0.09
C VAL A 363 44.67 4.32 -0.14
N PHE A 364 44.91 3.10 -0.62
CA PHE A 364 46.25 2.71 -1.05
C PHE A 364 46.61 3.48 -2.32
N ASN A 365 47.66 4.28 -2.16
CA ASN A 365 48.27 5.11 -3.17
C ASN A 365 49.07 4.24 -4.14
N TYR A 366 48.73 4.24 -5.43
CA TYR A 366 49.61 3.73 -6.49
C TYR A 366 49.91 4.87 -7.48
N GLY A 367 51.10 5.44 -7.30
CA GLY A 367 52.11 5.56 -8.35
C GLY A 367 51.81 6.52 -9.51
N GLU A 368 52.39 7.72 -9.38
CA GLU A 368 52.73 8.63 -10.47
C GLU A 368 53.49 7.98 -11.62
N LEU A 369 53.39 8.57 -12.83
CA LEU A 369 54.47 9.05 -13.72
C LEU A 369 53.91 9.26 -15.16
N PRO A 370 54.53 10.09 -16.02
CA PRO A 370 54.66 11.55 -15.90
C PRO A 370 54.22 12.30 -17.19
N GLU A 371 54.22 13.62 -17.06
CA GLU A 371 53.97 14.67 -18.04
C GLU A 371 54.71 14.54 -19.39
N THR A 372 54.07 15.01 -20.47
CA THR A 372 54.76 15.72 -21.55
C THR A 372 54.11 17.06 -21.83
N VAL A 373 54.96 18.09 -21.71
CA VAL A 373 54.77 19.52 -21.97
C VAL A 373 54.91 19.76 -23.48
N SER A 374 54.17 20.66 -24.14
CA SER A 374 54.57 22.06 -24.45
C SER A 374 53.90 22.53 -25.78
N PRO A 375 54.02 23.79 -26.26
CA PRO A 375 52.90 24.75 -26.27
C PRO A 375 52.67 25.42 -27.66
N SER A 376 51.66 26.29 -27.78
CA SER A 376 51.79 27.58 -28.51
C SER A 376 50.50 28.40 -28.51
N ASP A 377 50.62 29.59 -27.91
CA ASP A 377 50.17 30.92 -28.35
C ASP A 377 49.04 31.06 -29.39
N SER A 378 47.99 31.80 -29.04
CA SER A 378 47.82 33.21 -29.48
C SER A 378 46.36 33.70 -29.39
N GLN A 379 46.23 34.79 -28.64
CA GLN A 379 45.44 36.00 -28.95
C GLN A 379 43.93 35.95 -29.25
N VAL A 380 43.21 36.59 -28.32
CA VAL A 380 41.89 37.24 -28.42
C VAL A 380 41.99 38.47 -29.36
N PRO A 381 40.97 38.80 -30.19
CA PRO A 381 39.97 39.81 -29.81
C PRO A 381 38.54 39.49 -30.31
N SER A 382 37.54 39.65 -29.44
CA SER A 382 36.53 40.74 -29.40
C SER A 382 35.35 40.56 -30.37
N ASP A 383 34.18 40.97 -29.87
CA ASP A 383 32.96 41.31 -30.60
C ASP A 383 31.92 40.19 -30.82
N ALA A 384 30.95 40.14 -29.91
CA ALA A 384 29.59 39.71 -30.23
C ALA A 384 28.57 40.60 -29.49
N PRO A 385 27.53 41.14 -30.17
CA PRO A 385 26.61 42.12 -29.58
C PRO A 385 25.50 41.48 -28.75
N SER A 386 25.03 42.28 -27.80
CA SER A 386 23.86 42.07 -26.95
C SER A 386 22.58 41.88 -27.78
N ILE A 387 21.91 40.73 -27.62
CA ILE A 387 20.57 40.49 -28.16
C ILE A 387 19.54 40.93 -27.12
N VAL A 388 18.80 41.97 -27.48
CA VAL A 388 17.58 42.44 -26.79
C VAL A 388 16.45 41.45 -27.07
N PRO A 389 15.70 40.95 -26.07
CA PRO A 389 14.50 40.16 -26.34
C PRO A 389 13.37 41.06 -26.84
N SER A 390 12.90 40.77 -28.05
CA SER A 390 11.69 41.36 -28.65
C SER A 390 10.46 40.86 -27.90
N VAL A 391 9.72 41.81 -27.34
CA VAL A 391 8.38 41.63 -26.75
C VAL A 391 7.41 41.22 -27.86
N ALA A 392 6.82 40.03 -27.74
CA ALA A 392 5.70 39.59 -28.57
C ALA A 392 4.37 40.03 -27.92
N PRO A 393 3.37 40.48 -28.71
CA PRO A 393 2.12 41.02 -28.20
C PRO A 393 1.15 39.92 -27.73
N SER A 394 0.47 40.20 -26.62
CA SER A 394 -0.65 39.42 -26.07
C SER A 394 -1.77 39.24 -27.10
N PRO A 395 -2.33 38.03 -27.26
CA PRO A 395 -3.64 37.85 -27.84
C PRO A 395 -4.74 38.09 -26.78
N SER A 396 -5.70 38.95 -27.13
CA SER A 396 -6.96 39.15 -26.41
C SER A 396 -7.86 37.90 -26.46
N PRO A 397 -8.78 37.74 -25.49
CA PRO A 397 -9.53 36.51 -25.29
C PRO A 397 -10.67 36.37 -26.30
N SER A 398 -10.75 35.21 -26.95
CA SER A 398 -11.84 34.87 -27.87
C SER A 398 -12.68 33.73 -27.29
N ALA A 399 -13.96 34.05 -27.10
CA ALA A 399 -15.14 33.19 -27.12
C ALA A 399 -15.23 32.01 -26.13
N ALA A 400 -16.18 32.15 -25.20
CA ALA A 400 -16.72 31.07 -24.37
C ALA A 400 -17.31 29.93 -25.23
N PRO A 401 -17.11 28.65 -24.85
CA PRO A 401 -17.82 27.55 -25.47
C PRO A 401 -19.23 27.41 -24.91
N THR A 402 -20.16 27.22 -25.83
CA THR A 402 -21.57 26.88 -25.66
C THR A 402 -21.73 25.64 -24.77
N VAL A 403 -22.45 25.78 -23.66
CA VAL A 403 -22.88 24.68 -22.79
C VAL A 403 -23.93 23.85 -23.54
N LEU A 404 -23.60 22.59 -23.83
CA LEU A 404 -24.54 21.57 -24.27
C LEU A 404 -25.35 21.08 -23.06
N ALA A 405 -26.66 21.20 -23.16
CA ALA A 405 -27.62 20.80 -22.14
C ALA A 405 -27.54 19.29 -21.88
N VAL A 406 -27.16 18.93 -20.65
CA VAL A 406 -27.33 17.58 -20.11
C VAL A 406 -28.80 17.42 -19.73
N THR A 407 -29.44 16.42 -20.33
CA THR A 407 -30.79 15.98 -20.00
C THR A 407 -30.85 15.47 -18.56
N THR A 408 -31.76 16.09 -17.81
CA THR A 408 -32.10 15.82 -16.42
C THR A 408 -32.47 14.35 -16.17
N ALA A 409 -31.70 13.69 -15.29
CA ALA A 409 -32.13 12.48 -14.62
C ALA A 409 -33.23 12.79 -13.57
N LYS A 410 -34.12 11.82 -13.42
CA LYS A 410 -35.36 11.84 -12.62
C LYS A 410 -35.05 11.94 -11.11
N PRO A 411 -35.77 12.75 -10.32
CA PRO A 411 -35.57 12.77 -8.87
C PRO A 411 -36.13 11.50 -8.23
N ILE A 412 -35.34 10.88 -7.36
CA ILE A 412 -35.75 9.84 -6.43
C ILE A 412 -36.36 10.56 -5.21
N ASP A 413 -37.67 10.41 -5.03
CA ASP A 413 -38.38 10.87 -3.85
C ASP A 413 -38.00 9.97 -2.66
N GLY A 414 -37.17 10.50 -1.78
CA GLY A 414 -36.77 9.86 -0.53
C GLY A 414 -36.64 10.91 0.57
N THR A 415 -37.77 11.30 1.16
CA THR A 415 -37.81 12.16 2.35
C THR A 415 -37.06 11.51 3.51
N VAL A 416 -35.85 12.00 3.81
CA VAL A 416 -35.12 11.71 5.04
C VAL A 416 -35.56 12.72 6.10
N THR A 417 -36.28 12.25 7.11
CA THR A 417 -36.62 13.02 8.30
C THR A 417 -35.39 13.18 9.18
N ILE A 418 -34.83 14.39 9.25
CA ILE A 418 -33.75 14.75 10.18
C ILE A 418 -34.37 14.95 11.57
N GLY A 419 -34.07 14.03 12.49
CA GLY A 419 -34.40 14.17 13.91
C GLY A 419 -33.48 15.18 14.58
N THR A 420 -34.07 16.10 15.36
CA THR A 420 -33.37 17.07 16.20
C THR A 420 -32.44 16.40 17.24
N PRO A 421 -31.28 16.98 17.57
CA PRO A 421 -30.33 16.38 18.49
C PRO A 421 -30.82 16.45 19.93
N GLY A 422 -30.94 15.28 20.56
CA GLY A 422 -31.10 15.13 22.00
C GLY A 422 -29.77 15.35 22.72
N THR A 423 -29.85 16.02 23.85
CA THR A 423 -28.73 16.40 24.72
C THR A 423 -28.06 15.15 25.30
N ALA A 424 -26.78 14.92 24.97
CA ALA A 424 -26.00 13.81 25.52
C ALA A 424 -25.51 14.12 26.94
N ALA A 425 -25.71 13.16 27.84
CA ALA A 425 -25.15 13.12 29.19
C ALA A 425 -23.65 12.72 29.13
N PRO A 426 -22.83 13.07 30.13
CA PRO A 426 -21.39 12.86 30.09
C PRO A 426 -21.04 11.37 30.21
N THR A 427 -20.26 10.87 29.25
CA THR A 427 -19.71 9.52 29.23
C THR A 427 -18.47 9.45 30.12
N GLU A 428 -18.45 8.48 31.05
CA GLU A 428 -17.27 8.10 31.82
C GLU A 428 -16.22 7.45 30.90
N ALA A 429 -14.95 7.70 31.21
CA ALA A 429 -13.80 7.16 30.48
C ALA A 429 -13.74 5.61 30.57
N PRO A 430 -13.35 4.90 29.50
CA PRO A 430 -13.25 3.45 29.54
C PRO A 430 -12.04 3.02 30.37
N GLN A 431 -12.27 2.08 31.29
CA GLN A 431 -11.23 1.35 31.98
C GLN A 431 -10.55 0.37 31.01
N ALA A 432 -9.22 0.44 30.96
CA ALA A 432 -8.35 -0.47 30.22
C ALA A 432 -8.70 -1.94 30.55
N ARG A 433 -9.07 -2.72 29.54
CA ARG A 433 -9.24 -4.16 29.65
C ARG A 433 -7.89 -4.82 29.39
N SER A 434 -7.34 -5.45 30.43
CA SER A 434 -6.18 -6.34 30.30
C SER A 434 -6.59 -7.60 29.54
N SER A 435 -5.81 -7.94 28.52
CA SER A 435 -5.86 -9.20 27.77
C SER A 435 -5.59 -10.40 28.69
N SER A 436 -6.63 -11.17 29.00
CA SER A 436 -6.49 -12.46 29.70
C SER A 436 -7.46 -13.53 29.20
N PHE A 437 -7.79 -13.53 27.90
CA PHE A 437 -8.68 -14.53 27.33
C PHE A 437 -7.97 -15.87 27.07
N TRP A 438 -6.64 -15.86 26.86
CA TRP A 438 -5.85 -17.07 26.60
C TRP A 438 -5.47 -17.89 27.85
N SER A 439 -5.62 -17.35 29.08
CA SER A 439 -5.29 -18.12 30.29
C SER A 439 -6.40 -19.07 30.77
N ILE A 440 -7.59 -19.01 30.18
CA ILE A 440 -8.74 -19.82 30.62
C ILE A 440 -8.83 -21.14 29.83
N ILE A 441 -8.23 -21.22 28.64
CA ILE A 441 -8.33 -22.39 27.76
C ILE A 441 -7.25 -23.45 28.10
N THR A 442 -6.11 -23.06 28.67
CA THR A 442 -5.02 -23.99 29.04
C THR A 442 -5.28 -24.77 30.33
N ASP A 443 -6.11 -24.27 31.25
CA ASP A 443 -6.44 -24.97 32.50
C ASP A 443 -7.49 -26.08 32.35
N PHE A 444 -8.22 -26.14 31.23
CA PHE A 444 -9.23 -27.17 31.00
C PHE A 444 -8.65 -28.49 30.48
N TRP A 445 -7.45 -28.47 29.89
CA TRP A 445 -6.81 -29.65 29.30
C TRP A 445 -5.77 -30.34 30.21
N SER A 446 -5.48 -29.79 31.40
CA SER A 446 -4.50 -30.38 32.33
C SER A 446 -5.11 -31.32 33.39
N ASN A 447 -6.43 -31.54 33.40
CA ASN A 447 -7.12 -32.32 34.45
C ASN A 447 -8.10 -33.40 33.97
N HIS A 448 -7.99 -33.88 32.72
CA HIS A 448 -8.74 -35.06 32.24
C HIS A 448 -7.89 -36.09 31.52
#